data_AF-A0A349U6P7-F1
#
_entry.id   AF-A0A349U6P7-F1
#
_cell.length_a   1.000
_cell.length_b   1.000
_cell.length_c   1.000
_cell.angle_alpha   90.00
_cell.angle_beta   90.00
_cell.angle_gamma   90.00
#
_symmetry.space_group_name_H-M   'P 1'
#
loop_
_entity.id
_entity.type
_entity.pdbx_description
1 polymer ?
#
loop_
_entity_poly.entity_id
_entity_poly.type
_entity_poly.pdbx_seq_one_letter_code
_entity_poly.pdbx_strand_id
1 'polypeptide(L)'
;MFNKRASKGMVFRAFLCLTLVFLISFPSRAGSGTLFDAYPDLKNTYASFFERLKAEMVTRGTPEEDTDGLIFAWFIDVDASLHNQLNQGLLNKNNLTQKLFNTFMSLYQEHKEVTVALISILSGDYGIDLTDMGEIANGKQELPAGLKPLYEAIRQLIFGTDTGGSGGGAVAPPAGSGIGADGGQVIEGGAILDVPKGALTKNADITIEKVASDEVAGTGTFNLAGEIYEFGPSGQQFDKPVNIILKYDPEKLAPGEAPVICVYDPATKSWVNLGGVVNEAAHTVMIQVTHFTKYAVMVKPAQEILNFKDVAPSHWAYKEITDFASRKFILGYADNTFLPGNNISRAEFAAVLVRALDLKEVKSAAASFKDVNAGSWYNSCIETVCSKNLMKGYGDGSFKPNENITRQEIAAVLVRILGKDAEGEELAFADKALVSDWAKNLVSIAVAEGLIQGYPDNTFGPQKKSTRAEAVIMFSRMLEKNKK
;
A
#
# COMPACT_ATOMS: atom_id res chain seq x y z
N MET A 1 -40.73 -0.72 -44.91
CA MET A 1 -41.46 -1.98 -44.69
C MET A 1 -40.46 -3.10 -44.45
N PHE A 2 -40.81 -3.99 -43.55
CA PHE A 2 -40.03 -5.07 -42.97
C PHE A 2 -39.14 -5.89 -43.93
N ASN A 3 -38.05 -6.36 -43.32
CA ASN A 3 -37.44 -7.69 -43.44
C ASN A 3 -36.50 -8.01 -44.61
N LYS A 4 -35.26 -8.27 -44.23
CA LYS A 4 -34.65 -9.62 -44.21
C LYS A 4 -33.72 -9.72 -43.00
N ARG A 5 -34.22 -10.13 -41.83
CA ARG A 5 -34.13 -11.50 -41.27
C ARG A 5 -32.74 -12.15 -41.38
N ALA A 6 -32.12 -12.22 -40.20
CA ALA A 6 -31.53 -13.41 -39.61
C ALA A 6 -30.28 -14.00 -40.28
N SER A 7 -29.13 -13.63 -39.73
CA SER A 7 -27.98 -14.51 -39.54
C SER A 7 -27.19 -13.89 -38.40
N LYS A 8 -27.44 -14.34 -37.18
CA LYS A 8 -26.53 -15.25 -36.46
C LYS A 8 -25.30 -14.52 -35.97
N GLY A 9 -25.02 -14.71 -34.69
CA GLY A 9 -23.84 -14.16 -34.10
C GLY A 9 -24.23 -12.85 -33.43
N MET A 10 -24.85 -12.97 -32.28
CA MET A 10 -24.04 -13.00 -31.09
C MET A 10 -23.54 -11.60 -30.79
N VAL A 11 -24.12 -11.01 -29.75
CA VAL A 11 -23.65 -11.42 -28.42
C VAL A 11 -22.16 -11.22 -28.45
N PHE A 12 -21.74 -9.96 -28.41
CA PHE A 12 -20.55 -9.68 -27.66
C PHE A 12 -20.30 -8.17 -27.55
N ARG A 13 -19.90 -7.76 -26.35
CA ARG A 13 -18.85 -6.75 -26.12
C ARG A 13 -19.32 -5.32 -25.90
N ALA A 14 -20.61 -5.11 -25.80
CA ALA A 14 -21.14 -3.99 -25.05
C ALA A 14 -21.15 -4.30 -23.56
N PHE A 15 -20.01 -4.05 -22.92
CA PHE A 15 -20.10 -3.36 -21.64
C PHE A 15 -20.88 -4.07 -20.53
N LEU A 16 -20.88 -5.38 -20.56
CA LEU A 16 -20.02 -6.12 -19.69
C LEU A 16 -18.65 -5.52 -19.31
N CYS A 17 -17.90 -4.89 -20.22
CA CYS A 17 -16.50 -4.49 -20.03
C CYS A 17 -16.14 -3.61 -18.82
N LEU A 18 -17.04 -2.81 -18.22
CA LEU A 18 -16.72 -2.15 -16.93
C LEU A 18 -16.94 -3.05 -15.71
N THR A 19 -17.87 -3.99 -15.83
CA THR A 19 -18.31 -4.91 -14.77
C THR A 19 -17.68 -6.31 -14.87
N LEU A 20 -17.07 -6.67 -16.02
CA LEU A 20 -16.25 -7.87 -16.22
C LEU A 20 -14.81 -7.67 -15.76
N VAL A 21 -14.32 -6.43 -15.88
CA VAL A 21 -13.03 -6.04 -15.32
C VAL A 21 -13.02 -6.24 -13.81
N PHE A 22 -14.17 -6.06 -13.16
CA PHE A 22 -14.37 -6.27 -11.73
C PHE A 22 -14.25 -7.73 -11.27
N LEU A 23 -14.39 -8.73 -12.15
CA LEU A 23 -14.52 -10.14 -11.73
C LEU A 23 -13.44 -11.07 -12.25
N ILE A 24 -12.49 -10.54 -13.03
CA ILE A 24 -11.26 -11.26 -13.39
C ILE A 24 -10.27 -11.31 -12.21
N SER A 25 -10.48 -10.49 -11.18
CA SER A 25 -9.75 -10.58 -9.92
C SER A 25 -10.09 -11.81 -9.07
N PHE A 26 -11.02 -12.68 -9.49
CA PHE A 26 -11.27 -13.97 -8.80
C PHE A 26 -10.50 -15.16 -9.42
N PRO A 27 -10.44 -15.34 -10.76
CA PRO A 27 -9.59 -16.35 -11.35
C PRO A 27 -8.08 -16.07 -11.18
N SER A 28 -7.64 -14.81 -11.19
CA SER A 28 -6.22 -14.44 -10.95
C SER A 28 -5.84 -14.42 -9.46
N ARG A 29 -6.80 -14.35 -8.54
CA ARG A 29 -6.56 -14.56 -7.09
C ARG A 29 -6.22 -16.00 -6.72
N ALA A 30 -6.41 -16.96 -7.61
CA ALA A 30 -5.91 -18.31 -7.39
C ALA A 30 -4.36 -18.38 -7.42
N GLY A 31 -3.65 -17.28 -7.74
CA GLY A 31 -2.19 -17.28 -7.81
C GLY A 31 -1.43 -16.00 -7.44
N SER A 32 -2.03 -14.79 -7.39
CA SER A 32 -1.24 -13.56 -7.15
C SER A 32 -2.03 -12.36 -6.61
N GLY A 33 -1.82 -11.99 -5.34
CA GLY A 33 -1.80 -10.59 -4.91
C GLY A 33 -3.07 -9.71 -4.97
N THR A 34 -2.86 -8.42 -4.70
CA THR A 34 -3.82 -7.30 -4.62
C THR A 34 -4.31 -6.84 -6.00
N LEU A 35 -5.31 -5.93 -6.10
CA LEU A 35 -5.77 -5.36 -7.39
C LEU A 35 -4.62 -4.72 -8.20
N PHE A 36 -3.62 -4.18 -7.49
CA PHE A 36 -2.37 -3.67 -8.05
C PHE A 36 -1.64 -4.71 -8.91
N ASP A 37 -1.72 -5.99 -8.52
CA ASP A 37 -1.04 -7.11 -9.17
C ASP A 37 -1.83 -7.65 -10.38
N ALA A 38 -3.16 -7.48 -10.39
CA ALA A 38 -4.04 -7.94 -11.47
C ALA A 38 -4.30 -6.89 -12.57
N TYR A 39 -4.09 -5.60 -12.28
CA TYR A 39 -4.35 -4.50 -13.22
C TYR A 39 -3.52 -4.56 -14.52
N PRO A 40 -2.23 -4.97 -14.54
CA PRO A 40 -1.48 -5.11 -15.78
C PRO A 40 -2.09 -6.15 -16.74
N ASP A 41 -2.47 -7.32 -16.22
CA ASP A 41 -3.09 -8.39 -17.01
C ASP A 41 -4.46 -7.99 -17.53
N LEU A 42 -5.20 -7.24 -16.72
CA LEU A 42 -6.47 -6.66 -17.09
C LEU A 42 -6.34 -5.64 -18.23
N LYS A 43 -5.41 -4.69 -18.11
CA LYS A 43 -5.13 -3.69 -19.15
C LYS A 43 -4.72 -4.37 -20.45
N ASN A 44 -3.92 -5.44 -20.38
CA ASN A 44 -3.52 -6.23 -21.54
C ASN A 44 -4.69 -7.00 -22.17
N THR A 45 -5.54 -7.63 -21.36
CA THR A 45 -6.70 -8.42 -21.82
C THR A 45 -7.72 -7.54 -22.55
N TYR A 46 -7.88 -6.29 -22.12
CA TYR A 46 -8.85 -5.34 -22.66
C TYR A 46 -8.21 -4.12 -23.31
N ALA A 47 -7.01 -4.27 -23.89
CA ALA A 47 -6.24 -3.16 -24.45
C ALA A 47 -7.07 -2.24 -25.37
N SER A 48 -7.87 -2.81 -26.28
CA SER A 48 -8.71 -2.01 -27.20
C SER A 48 -9.80 -1.17 -26.53
N PHE A 49 -10.23 -1.53 -25.32
CA PHE A 49 -11.14 -0.70 -24.52
C PHE A 49 -10.37 0.43 -23.83
N PHE A 50 -9.25 0.11 -23.18
CA PHE A 50 -8.41 1.10 -22.50
C PHE A 50 -7.86 2.14 -23.48
N GLU A 51 -7.43 1.76 -24.68
CA GLU A 51 -6.98 2.72 -25.69
C GLU A 51 -8.10 3.65 -26.18
N ARG A 52 -9.33 3.16 -26.29
CA ARG A 52 -10.49 4.02 -26.65
C ARG A 52 -10.89 4.94 -25.52
N LEU A 53 -10.87 4.44 -24.29
CA LEU A 53 -11.11 5.24 -23.09
C LEU A 53 -10.09 6.38 -22.99
N LYS A 54 -8.80 6.06 -23.16
CA LYS A 54 -7.73 7.06 -23.23
C LYS A 54 -7.93 8.06 -24.36
N ALA A 55 -8.23 7.60 -25.57
CA ALA A 55 -8.46 8.48 -26.71
C ALA A 55 -9.66 9.43 -26.48
N GLU A 56 -10.73 8.96 -25.86
CA GLU A 56 -11.88 9.79 -25.50
C GLU A 56 -11.54 10.81 -24.41
N MET A 57 -10.75 10.41 -23.40
CA MET A 57 -10.23 11.32 -22.37
C MET A 57 -9.35 12.42 -22.98
N VAL A 58 -8.44 12.06 -23.88
CA VAL A 58 -7.58 13.01 -24.61
C VAL A 58 -8.40 13.97 -25.47
N THR A 59 -9.40 13.46 -26.20
CA THR A 59 -10.32 14.28 -26.99
C THR A 59 -11.08 15.30 -26.13
N ARG A 60 -11.26 15.00 -24.85
CA ARG A 60 -11.92 15.85 -23.86
C ARG A 60 -10.97 16.77 -23.08
N GLY A 61 -9.68 16.78 -23.41
CA GLY A 61 -8.68 17.69 -22.85
C GLY A 61 -7.87 17.11 -21.68
N THR A 62 -7.97 15.82 -21.39
CA THR A 62 -7.05 15.17 -20.44
C THR A 62 -5.68 14.97 -21.10
N PRO A 63 -4.56 15.37 -20.47
CA PRO A 63 -3.22 15.09 -20.99
C PRO A 63 -3.00 13.58 -21.16
N GLU A 64 -2.39 13.18 -22.28
CA GLU A 64 -2.22 11.75 -22.63
C GLU A 64 -1.42 11.01 -21.55
N GLU A 65 -0.39 11.66 -21.01
CA GLU A 65 0.46 11.17 -19.93
C GLU A 65 -0.28 10.88 -18.61
N ASP A 66 -1.42 11.55 -18.37
CA ASP A 66 -2.20 11.42 -17.14
C ASP A 66 -3.28 10.34 -17.24
N THR A 67 -3.69 9.96 -18.46
CA THR A 67 -4.85 9.10 -18.70
C THR A 67 -4.74 7.73 -18.03
N ASP A 68 -3.59 7.07 -18.12
CA ASP A 68 -3.39 5.73 -17.54
C ASP A 68 -3.42 5.74 -16.01
N GLY A 69 -2.90 6.81 -15.39
CA GLY A 69 -2.91 7.00 -13.93
C GLY A 69 -4.31 7.28 -13.40
N LEU A 70 -5.07 8.13 -14.10
CA LEU A 70 -6.46 8.45 -13.75
C LEU A 70 -7.39 7.24 -13.91
N ILE A 71 -7.23 6.48 -14.99
CA ILE A 71 -7.99 5.24 -15.19
C ILE A 71 -7.67 4.25 -14.07
N PHE A 72 -6.40 4.08 -13.71
CA PHE A 72 -5.99 3.19 -12.63
C PHE A 72 -6.57 3.61 -11.28
N ALA A 73 -6.50 4.90 -10.94
CA ALA A 73 -7.05 5.44 -9.69
C ALA A 73 -8.57 5.21 -9.61
N TRP A 74 -9.29 5.47 -10.71
CA TRP A 74 -10.72 5.20 -10.79
C TRP A 74 -11.06 3.72 -10.55
N PHE A 75 -10.26 2.80 -11.10
CA PHE A 75 -10.45 1.36 -10.86
C PHE A 75 -10.23 0.95 -9.39
N ILE A 76 -9.24 1.54 -8.73
CA ILE A 76 -8.95 1.27 -7.31
C ILE A 76 -10.12 1.71 -6.43
N ASP A 77 -10.69 2.89 -6.67
CA ASP A 77 -11.74 3.45 -5.83
C ASP A 77 -13.10 2.73 -6.04
N VAL A 78 -13.39 2.29 -7.26
CA VAL A 78 -14.55 1.45 -7.56
C VAL A 78 -14.44 0.08 -6.84
N ASP A 79 -13.25 -0.53 -6.87
CA ASP A 79 -12.97 -1.79 -6.16
C ASP A 79 -13.14 -1.67 -4.66
N ALA A 80 -12.50 -0.68 -4.07
CA ALA A 80 -12.62 -0.40 -2.64
C ALA A 80 -14.09 -0.19 -2.22
N SER A 81 -14.86 0.59 -3.00
CA SER A 81 -16.24 0.92 -2.66
C SER A 81 -17.20 -0.27 -2.75
N LEU A 82 -17.11 -1.09 -3.81
CA LEU A 82 -17.97 -2.26 -3.98
C LEU A 82 -17.60 -3.38 -3.01
N HIS A 83 -16.30 -3.54 -2.74
CA HIS A 83 -15.82 -4.49 -1.74
C HIS A 83 -16.33 -4.12 -0.33
N ASN A 84 -16.26 -2.84 0.03
CA ASN A 84 -16.79 -2.34 1.30
C ASN A 84 -18.31 -2.59 1.42
N GLN A 85 -19.09 -2.29 0.37
CA GLN A 85 -20.52 -2.52 0.37
C GLN A 85 -20.91 -4.01 0.45
N LEU A 86 -20.13 -4.91 -0.16
CA LEU A 86 -20.31 -6.35 -0.04
C LEU A 86 -20.09 -6.82 1.40
N ASN A 87 -19.02 -6.36 2.03
CA ASN A 87 -18.64 -6.75 3.39
C ASN A 87 -19.61 -6.21 4.46
N GLN A 88 -20.20 -5.05 4.22
CA GLN A 88 -21.25 -4.47 5.08
C GLN A 88 -22.63 -5.11 4.88
N GLY A 89 -22.77 -6.09 3.97
CA GLY A 89 -24.07 -6.68 3.60
C GLY A 89 -25.00 -5.74 2.84
N LEU A 90 -24.53 -4.54 2.49
CA LEU A 90 -25.27 -3.52 1.75
C LEU A 90 -25.37 -3.85 0.27
N LEU A 91 -24.41 -4.60 -0.28
CA LEU A 91 -24.45 -5.19 -1.61
C LEU A 91 -24.83 -6.67 -1.49
N ASN A 92 -25.94 -7.06 -2.11
CA ASN A 92 -26.45 -8.42 -2.11
C ASN A 92 -27.10 -8.76 -3.46
N LYS A 93 -27.54 -10.02 -3.59
CA LYS A 93 -28.16 -10.57 -4.81
C LYS A 93 -29.31 -9.72 -5.36
N ASN A 94 -30.01 -8.97 -4.51
CA ASN A 94 -31.25 -8.27 -4.84
C ASN A 94 -31.04 -6.78 -5.18
N ASN A 95 -29.87 -6.22 -4.89
CA ASN A 95 -29.60 -4.79 -5.09
C ASN A 95 -28.30 -4.51 -5.87
N LEU A 96 -27.70 -5.55 -6.48
CA LEU A 96 -26.45 -5.49 -7.23
C LEU A 96 -26.42 -4.36 -8.27
N THR A 97 -27.43 -4.31 -9.14
CA THR A 97 -27.52 -3.28 -10.20
C THR A 97 -27.60 -1.86 -9.62
N GLN A 98 -28.37 -1.69 -8.56
CA GLN A 98 -28.57 -0.38 -7.90
C GLN A 98 -27.29 0.10 -7.22
N LYS A 99 -26.59 -0.81 -6.53
CA LYS A 99 -25.37 -0.51 -5.79
C LYS A 99 -24.18 -0.25 -6.72
N LEU A 100 -24.09 -0.95 -7.85
CA LEU A 100 -23.13 -0.66 -8.91
C LEU A 100 -23.33 0.75 -9.48
N PHE A 101 -24.58 1.10 -9.82
CA PHE A 101 -24.91 2.42 -10.34
C PHE A 101 -24.62 3.53 -9.32
N ASN A 102 -25.01 3.35 -8.05
CA ASN A 102 -24.76 4.34 -7.00
C ASN A 102 -23.27 4.55 -6.74
N THR A 103 -22.47 3.49 -6.80
CA THR A 103 -21.01 3.57 -6.64
C THR A 103 -20.39 4.38 -7.77
N PHE A 104 -20.78 4.05 -9.01
CA PHE A 104 -20.36 4.79 -10.19
C PHE A 104 -20.70 6.28 -10.10
N MET A 105 -21.92 6.61 -9.67
CA MET A 105 -22.35 8.00 -9.51
C MET A 105 -21.67 8.72 -8.33
N SER A 106 -21.33 8.00 -7.25
CA SER A 106 -20.64 8.59 -6.09
C SER A 106 -19.21 9.03 -6.42
N LEU A 107 -18.54 8.28 -7.30
CA LEU A 107 -17.15 8.55 -7.73
C LEU A 107 -17.06 9.52 -8.91
N TYR A 108 -18.20 9.96 -9.45
CA TYR A 108 -18.26 10.85 -10.61
C TYR A 108 -17.49 12.16 -10.40
N GLN A 109 -17.54 12.74 -9.19
CA GLN A 109 -16.87 14.02 -8.92
C GLN A 109 -15.35 13.88 -8.83
N GLU A 110 -14.86 12.77 -8.29
CA GLU A 110 -13.44 12.49 -8.08
C GLU A 110 -12.76 11.98 -9.36
N HIS A 111 -13.54 11.38 -10.26
CA HIS A 111 -13.05 10.76 -11.49
C HIS A 111 -13.82 11.23 -12.71
N LYS A 112 -14.10 12.53 -12.79
CA LYS A 112 -14.98 13.12 -13.80
C LYS A 112 -14.49 12.84 -15.22
N GLU A 113 -13.18 12.92 -15.45
CA GLU A 113 -12.52 12.72 -16.75
C GLU A 113 -12.78 11.31 -17.27
N VAL A 114 -12.55 10.31 -16.43
CA VAL A 114 -12.80 8.89 -16.74
C VAL A 114 -14.30 8.65 -16.91
N THR A 115 -15.11 9.18 -16.01
CA THR A 115 -16.56 8.91 -15.97
C THR A 115 -17.30 9.53 -17.14
N VAL A 116 -16.95 10.75 -17.55
CA VAL A 116 -17.55 11.43 -18.70
C VAL A 116 -17.09 10.81 -20.01
N ALA A 117 -15.82 10.40 -20.13
CA ALA A 117 -15.35 9.65 -21.28
C ALA A 117 -16.08 8.31 -21.41
N LEU A 118 -16.29 7.61 -20.30
CA LEU A 118 -17.10 6.39 -20.25
C LEU A 118 -18.54 6.64 -20.71
N ILE A 119 -19.23 7.64 -20.15
CA ILE A 119 -20.61 7.97 -20.55
C ILE A 119 -20.70 8.30 -22.03
N SER A 120 -19.73 9.05 -22.58
CA SER A 120 -19.69 9.37 -24.00
C SER A 120 -19.57 8.13 -24.89
N ILE A 121 -18.63 7.25 -24.56
CA ILE A 121 -18.45 5.97 -25.26
C ILE A 121 -19.75 5.17 -25.21
N LEU A 122 -20.43 5.17 -24.06
CA LEU A 122 -21.69 4.44 -23.86
C LEU A 122 -22.87 5.01 -24.63
N SER A 123 -23.02 6.34 -24.65
CA SER A 123 -24.08 7.01 -25.38
C SER A 123 -23.88 6.91 -26.89
N GLY A 124 -22.64 6.94 -27.37
CA GLY A 124 -22.31 6.73 -28.79
C GLY A 124 -22.52 5.28 -29.25
N ASP A 125 -22.02 4.31 -28.48
CA ASP A 125 -22.00 2.90 -28.89
C ASP A 125 -23.34 2.18 -28.68
N TYR A 126 -24.19 2.65 -27.75
CA TYR A 126 -25.41 1.93 -27.32
C TYR A 126 -26.69 2.76 -27.29
N GLY A 127 -26.61 4.08 -27.51
CA GLY A 127 -27.78 4.96 -27.40
C GLY A 127 -28.39 4.97 -26.00
N ILE A 128 -27.57 4.70 -24.98
CA ILE A 128 -27.94 4.66 -23.56
C ILE A 128 -27.37 5.92 -22.90
N ASP A 129 -28.23 6.69 -22.23
CA ASP A 129 -27.81 7.85 -21.46
C ASP A 129 -27.88 7.59 -19.93
N LEU A 130 -27.49 8.59 -19.14
CA LEU A 130 -27.53 8.53 -17.67
C LEU A 130 -28.94 8.27 -17.11
N THR A 131 -29.98 8.70 -17.83
CA THR A 131 -31.39 8.54 -17.47
C THR A 131 -31.77 7.07 -17.58
N ASP A 132 -31.44 6.43 -18.70
CA ASP A 132 -31.71 5.00 -18.94
C ASP A 132 -31.00 4.11 -17.90
N MET A 133 -29.77 4.46 -17.52
CA MET A 133 -29.02 3.74 -16.48
C MET A 133 -29.71 3.82 -15.12
N GLY A 134 -30.25 4.99 -14.76
CA GLY A 134 -31.01 5.19 -13.53
C GLY A 134 -32.33 4.41 -13.49
N GLU A 135 -33.01 4.26 -14.63
CA GLU A 135 -34.26 3.49 -14.72
C GLU A 135 -34.04 1.98 -14.58
N ILE A 136 -32.96 1.46 -15.16
CA ILE A 136 -32.54 0.05 -15.00
C ILE A 136 -32.10 -0.22 -13.55
N ALA A 137 -31.31 0.68 -12.95
CA ALA A 137 -30.84 0.54 -11.57
C ALA A 137 -31.99 0.48 -10.55
N ASN A 138 -33.11 1.16 -10.84
CA ASN A 138 -34.30 1.19 -9.98
C ASN A 138 -35.35 0.13 -10.37
N GLY A 139 -35.02 -0.80 -11.28
CA GLY A 139 -35.91 -1.87 -11.70
C GLY A 139 -37.14 -1.40 -12.49
N LYS A 140 -37.16 -0.15 -12.96
CA LYS A 140 -38.24 0.42 -13.79
C LYS A 140 -38.14 -0.04 -15.24
N GLN A 141 -36.92 -0.39 -15.67
CA GLN A 141 -36.64 -0.97 -16.96
C GLN A 141 -35.90 -2.30 -16.76
N GLU A 142 -36.35 -3.34 -17.46
CA GLU A 142 -35.67 -4.63 -17.40
C GLU A 142 -34.29 -4.56 -18.03
N LEU A 143 -33.35 -5.31 -17.43
CA LEU A 143 -32.04 -5.52 -18.04
C LEU A 143 -32.23 -6.09 -19.46
N PRO A 144 -31.63 -5.49 -20.49
CA PRO A 144 -31.73 -5.99 -21.86
C PRO A 144 -31.40 -7.48 -21.95
N ALA A 145 -32.14 -8.24 -22.76
CA ALA A 145 -32.06 -9.71 -22.77
C ALA A 145 -30.65 -10.26 -23.05
N GLY A 146 -29.83 -9.53 -23.82
CA GLY A 146 -28.43 -9.89 -24.09
C GLY A 146 -27.49 -9.76 -22.88
N LEU A 147 -27.91 -9.08 -21.82
CA LEU A 147 -27.15 -8.84 -20.59
C LEU A 147 -27.60 -9.75 -19.43
N LYS A 148 -28.77 -10.41 -19.54
CA LYS A 148 -29.33 -11.29 -18.48
C LYS A 148 -28.46 -12.50 -18.10
N PRO A 149 -27.93 -13.32 -19.05
CA PRO A 149 -27.12 -14.51 -18.70
C PRO A 149 -25.82 -14.18 -17.97
N LEU A 150 -25.37 -12.96 -18.16
CA LEU A 150 -24.07 -12.47 -17.76
C LEU A 150 -24.13 -11.73 -16.43
N TYR A 151 -25.17 -10.92 -16.24
CA TYR A 151 -25.61 -10.51 -14.91
C TYR A 151 -25.79 -11.73 -14.00
N GLU A 152 -26.35 -12.82 -14.51
CA GLU A 152 -26.51 -14.06 -13.74
C GLU A 152 -25.18 -14.77 -13.47
N ALA A 153 -24.25 -14.82 -14.44
CA ALA A 153 -22.90 -15.37 -14.21
C ALA A 153 -22.13 -14.58 -13.15
N ILE A 154 -22.25 -13.25 -13.16
CA ILE A 154 -21.66 -12.35 -12.17
C ILE A 154 -22.32 -12.55 -10.80
N ARG A 155 -23.65 -12.60 -10.76
CA ARG A 155 -24.42 -12.89 -9.56
C ARG A 155 -24.03 -14.25 -8.97
N GLN A 156 -23.79 -15.26 -9.81
CA GLN A 156 -23.32 -16.58 -9.36
C GLN A 156 -21.86 -16.57 -8.90
N LEU A 157 -21.00 -15.75 -9.48
CA LEU A 157 -19.61 -15.63 -9.06
C LEU A 157 -19.46 -14.88 -7.73
N ILE A 158 -20.26 -13.82 -7.54
CA ILE A 158 -20.28 -13.04 -6.29
C ILE A 158 -21.03 -13.78 -5.17
N PHE A 159 -22.11 -14.49 -5.51
CA PHE A 159 -23.05 -15.02 -4.50
C PHE A 159 -23.31 -16.54 -4.58
N GLY A 160 -22.56 -17.30 -5.40
CA GLY A 160 -22.72 -18.74 -5.59
C GLY A 160 -23.95 -19.16 -6.42
N THR A 161 -24.02 -20.43 -6.82
CA THR A 161 -25.17 -21.02 -7.54
C THR A 161 -26.34 -21.27 -6.60
N ASP A 162 -27.54 -20.80 -6.96
CA ASP A 162 -28.78 -21.10 -6.24
C ASP A 162 -29.20 -22.57 -6.52
N THR A 163 -28.65 -23.53 -5.78
CA THR A 163 -29.29 -24.83 -5.63
C THR A 163 -30.16 -24.77 -4.38
N GLY A 164 -31.47 -24.63 -4.59
CA GLY A 164 -32.45 -24.81 -3.52
C GLY A 164 -32.22 -26.16 -2.84
N GLY A 165 -31.81 -26.12 -1.58
CA GLY A 165 -31.48 -27.28 -0.77
C GLY A 165 -31.73 -26.94 0.69
N SER A 166 -32.75 -27.61 1.22
CA SER A 166 -33.21 -27.59 2.62
C SER A 166 -32.07 -27.69 3.64
N GLY A 167 -32.32 -27.14 4.83
CA GLY A 167 -31.38 -26.97 5.91
C GLY A 167 -30.54 -28.20 6.29
N GLY A 168 -29.28 -27.93 6.59
CA GLY A 168 -28.36 -28.85 7.24
C GLY A 168 -27.27 -28.03 7.91
N GLY A 169 -27.38 -27.83 9.22
CA GLY A 169 -26.30 -27.26 10.01
C GLY A 169 -25.09 -28.18 9.92
N ALA A 170 -23.97 -27.64 9.42
CA ALA A 170 -22.70 -28.35 9.45
C ALA A 170 -22.22 -28.39 10.91
N VAL A 171 -22.31 -29.57 11.51
CA VAL A 171 -21.70 -29.89 12.79
C VAL A 171 -20.18 -29.96 12.57
N ALA A 172 -19.42 -29.30 13.44
CA ALA A 172 -17.96 -29.39 13.48
C ALA A 172 -17.50 -30.87 13.50
N PRO A 173 -16.42 -31.23 12.77
CA PRO A 173 -15.84 -32.55 12.94
C PRO A 173 -15.38 -32.71 14.40
N PRO A 174 -15.56 -33.90 15.00
CA PRO A 174 -15.15 -34.14 16.38
C PRO A 174 -13.64 -33.97 16.52
N ALA A 175 -13.21 -33.50 17.70
CA ALA A 175 -11.81 -33.31 18.03
C ALA A 175 -10.98 -34.59 17.74
N GLY A 176 -9.96 -34.48 16.89
CA GLY A 176 -8.98 -35.54 16.61
C GLY A 176 -9.00 -36.15 15.19
N SER A 177 -9.81 -35.65 14.25
CA SER A 177 -9.67 -35.99 12.83
C SER A 177 -9.28 -34.75 12.01
N GLY A 178 -8.00 -34.57 11.69
CA GLY A 178 -7.48 -33.39 10.98
C GLY A 178 -8.23 -33.01 9.69
N ILE A 179 -7.94 -31.81 9.17
CA ILE A 179 -8.60 -31.26 7.98
C ILE A 179 -8.03 -31.93 6.73
N GLY A 180 -8.92 -32.50 5.92
CA GLY A 180 -8.60 -33.18 4.67
C GLY A 180 -8.99 -32.41 3.41
N ALA A 181 -9.10 -33.13 2.30
CA ALA A 181 -9.38 -32.54 0.99
C ALA A 181 -10.76 -31.88 0.86
N ASP A 182 -11.71 -32.22 1.72
CA ASP A 182 -13.02 -31.56 1.76
C ASP A 182 -12.99 -30.16 2.39
N GLY A 183 -11.87 -29.77 2.99
CA GLY A 183 -11.75 -28.50 3.71
C GLY A 183 -12.48 -28.52 5.05
N GLY A 184 -12.60 -27.34 5.67
CA GLY A 184 -13.27 -27.18 6.97
C GLY A 184 -12.79 -25.95 7.73
N GLN A 185 -13.36 -25.75 8.92
CA GLN A 185 -12.98 -24.67 9.80
C GLN A 185 -12.35 -25.19 11.09
N VAL A 186 -11.29 -24.53 11.54
CA VAL A 186 -10.75 -24.64 12.90
C VAL A 186 -11.00 -23.32 13.60
N ILE A 187 -11.59 -23.36 14.79
CA ILE A 187 -11.93 -22.17 15.56
C ILE A 187 -11.31 -22.32 16.94
N GLU A 188 -10.53 -21.33 17.37
CA GLU A 188 -9.98 -21.25 18.72
C GLU A 188 -10.08 -19.81 19.22
N GLY A 189 -10.90 -19.59 20.26
CA GLY A 189 -11.13 -18.26 20.83
C GLY A 189 -11.60 -17.22 19.80
N GLY A 190 -10.75 -16.24 19.52
CA GLY A 190 -10.99 -15.17 18.55
C GLY A 190 -10.41 -15.42 17.15
N ALA A 191 -9.80 -16.59 16.92
CA ALA A 191 -9.21 -16.98 15.65
C ALA A 191 -10.04 -18.04 14.95
N ILE A 192 -10.20 -17.88 13.63
CA ILE A 192 -10.82 -18.86 12.75
C ILE A 192 -9.85 -19.09 11.59
N LEU A 193 -9.53 -20.35 11.34
CA LEU A 193 -8.95 -20.80 10.09
C LEU A 193 -10.05 -21.44 9.25
N ASP A 194 -10.24 -20.95 8.04
CA ASP A 194 -11.14 -21.53 7.05
C ASP A 194 -10.33 -22.09 5.89
N VAL A 195 -10.32 -23.42 5.78
CA VAL A 195 -9.59 -24.19 4.78
C VAL A 195 -10.57 -24.55 3.65
N PRO A 196 -10.44 -23.96 2.46
CA PRO A 196 -11.36 -24.25 1.37
C PRO A 196 -11.14 -25.66 0.83
N LYS A 197 -12.18 -26.21 0.21
CA LYS A 197 -12.12 -27.51 -0.44
C LYS A 197 -10.97 -27.60 -1.46
N GLY A 198 -10.16 -28.64 -1.31
CA GLY A 198 -8.98 -28.90 -2.15
C GLY A 198 -7.79 -27.99 -1.85
N ALA A 199 -7.75 -27.28 -0.72
CA ALA A 199 -6.53 -26.64 -0.23
C ALA A 199 -5.52 -27.64 0.34
N LEU A 200 -5.98 -28.84 0.69
CA LEU A 200 -5.16 -29.96 1.14
C LEU A 200 -5.47 -31.19 0.30
N THR A 201 -4.45 -31.98 0.02
CA THR A 201 -4.58 -33.30 -0.63
C THR A 201 -4.43 -34.46 0.35
N LYS A 202 -3.91 -34.18 1.55
CA LYS A 202 -3.78 -35.12 2.67
C LYS A 202 -4.36 -34.48 3.93
N ASN A 203 -4.86 -35.32 4.84
CA ASN A 203 -5.31 -34.84 6.14
C ASN A 203 -4.13 -34.21 6.90
N ALA A 204 -4.36 -33.04 7.48
CA ALA A 204 -3.42 -32.33 8.32
C ALA A 204 -4.06 -32.01 9.67
N ASP A 205 -3.32 -32.28 10.75
CA ASP A 205 -3.74 -31.92 12.11
C ASP A 205 -3.37 -30.46 12.37
N ILE A 206 -4.29 -29.57 12.03
CA ILE A 206 -4.10 -28.13 12.15
C ILE A 206 -4.37 -27.68 13.59
N THR A 207 -3.47 -26.84 14.13
CA THR A 207 -3.59 -26.25 15.46
C THR A 207 -3.68 -24.72 15.37
N ILE A 208 -4.41 -24.14 16.33
CA ILE A 208 -4.42 -22.71 16.58
C ILE A 208 -4.18 -22.55 18.08
N GLU A 209 -3.14 -21.82 18.47
CA GLU A 209 -2.77 -21.61 19.86
C GLU A 209 -2.66 -20.12 20.16
N LYS A 210 -3.28 -19.67 21.25
CA LYS A 210 -3.12 -18.29 21.71
C LYS A 210 -1.74 -18.10 22.34
N VAL A 211 -1.02 -17.08 21.92
CA VAL A 211 0.34 -16.74 22.38
C VAL A 211 0.30 -15.48 23.24
N ALA A 212 1.03 -15.46 24.36
CA ALA A 212 1.13 -14.28 25.21
C ALA A 212 1.98 -13.19 24.53
N SER A 213 1.63 -11.92 24.72
CA SER A 213 2.28 -10.80 24.02
C SER A 213 3.72 -10.55 24.43
N ASP A 214 4.14 -11.03 25.61
CA ASP A 214 5.51 -10.98 26.11
C ASP A 214 6.42 -12.09 25.55
N GLU A 215 5.86 -13.11 24.90
CA GLU A 215 6.61 -14.19 24.25
C GLU A 215 7.13 -13.79 22.84
N VAL A 216 6.62 -12.70 22.27
CA VAL A 216 7.03 -12.15 20.98
C VAL A 216 7.59 -10.74 21.14
N ALA A 217 8.64 -10.41 20.37
CA ALA A 217 9.22 -9.07 20.39
C ALA A 217 8.15 -8.02 20.02
N GLY A 218 8.22 -6.86 20.68
CA GLY A 218 7.16 -5.83 20.69
C GLY A 218 6.61 -5.43 19.31
N THR A 219 5.42 -4.82 19.30
CA THR A 219 4.63 -4.50 18.10
C THR A 219 5.21 -3.39 17.21
N GLY A 220 6.41 -2.90 17.50
CA GLY A 220 7.05 -1.81 16.76
C GLY A 220 6.22 -0.52 16.80
N THR A 221 5.86 0.00 15.62
CA THR A 221 5.00 1.18 15.47
C THR A 221 3.50 0.87 15.49
N PHE A 222 3.11 -0.40 15.65
CA PHE A 222 1.71 -0.81 15.69
C PHE A 222 1.23 -0.94 17.13
N ASN A 223 -0.06 -0.71 17.36
CA ASN A 223 -0.71 -1.06 18.61
C ASN A 223 -1.49 -2.37 18.42
N LEU A 224 -1.45 -3.25 19.41
CA LEU A 224 -2.18 -4.50 19.35
C LEU A 224 -3.70 -4.23 19.47
N ALA A 225 -4.46 -4.59 18.45
CA ALA A 225 -5.91 -4.44 18.41
C ALA A 225 -6.65 -5.76 18.69
N GLY A 226 -5.97 -6.91 18.65
CA GLY A 226 -6.54 -8.22 18.95
C GLY A 226 -5.64 -9.06 19.86
N GLU A 227 -5.73 -10.38 19.71
CA GLU A 227 -4.86 -11.36 20.37
C GLU A 227 -3.85 -11.93 19.37
N ILE A 228 -2.77 -12.53 19.86
CA ILE A 228 -1.77 -13.19 19.02
C ILE A 228 -2.07 -14.69 18.97
N TYR A 229 -2.09 -15.26 17.77
CA TYR A 229 -2.31 -16.69 17.55
C TYR A 229 -1.20 -17.29 16.72
N GLU A 230 -0.69 -18.45 17.16
CA GLU A 230 0.19 -19.32 16.39
C GLU A 230 -0.63 -20.39 15.68
N PHE A 231 -0.48 -20.47 14.37
CA PHE A 231 -1.08 -21.51 13.56
C PHE A 231 -0.03 -22.61 13.32
N GLY A 232 -0.44 -23.86 13.39
CA GLY A 232 0.41 -25.02 13.21
C GLY A 232 -0.22 -26.10 12.33
N PRO A 233 0.58 -27.05 11.81
CA PRO A 233 2.02 -27.19 12.04
C PRO A 233 2.87 -26.26 11.19
N SER A 234 4.06 -25.90 11.68
CA SER A 234 5.03 -25.11 10.89
C SER A 234 5.45 -25.88 9.64
N GLY A 235 5.60 -25.18 8.52
CA GLY A 235 5.94 -25.79 7.23
C GLY A 235 4.76 -26.49 6.53
N GLN A 236 3.53 -26.40 7.06
CA GLN A 236 2.34 -26.85 6.35
C GLN A 236 2.22 -26.15 5.00
N GLN A 237 2.09 -26.94 3.93
CA GLN A 237 1.85 -26.45 2.58
C GLN A 237 0.37 -26.60 2.23
N PHE A 238 -0.14 -25.62 1.49
CA PHE A 238 -1.49 -25.64 0.96
C PHE A 238 -1.46 -25.49 -0.56
N ASP A 239 -2.26 -26.31 -1.23
CA ASP A 239 -2.44 -26.26 -2.69
C ASP A 239 -3.27 -25.04 -3.12
N LYS A 240 -3.99 -24.43 -2.18
CA LYS A 240 -4.72 -23.16 -2.33
C LYS A 240 -4.59 -22.32 -1.06
N PRO A 241 -4.60 -20.99 -1.13
CA PRO A 241 -4.60 -20.15 0.07
C PRO A 241 -5.75 -20.50 1.02
N VAL A 242 -5.48 -20.41 2.31
CA VAL A 242 -6.45 -20.60 3.40
C VAL A 242 -6.77 -19.24 4.04
N ASN A 243 -7.98 -19.08 4.57
CA ASN A 243 -8.40 -17.82 5.16
C ASN A 243 -8.11 -17.84 6.68
N ILE A 244 -7.35 -16.87 7.16
CA ILE A 244 -7.25 -16.57 8.59
C ILE A 244 -8.16 -15.40 8.88
N ILE A 245 -9.06 -15.58 9.85
CA ILE A 245 -9.98 -14.54 10.32
C ILE A 245 -9.71 -14.34 11.81
N LEU A 246 -9.29 -13.14 12.18
CA LEU A 246 -8.97 -12.81 13.57
C LEU A 246 -9.90 -11.70 14.07
N LYS A 247 -10.43 -11.88 15.28
CA LYS A 247 -11.18 -10.84 15.99
C LYS A 247 -10.26 -9.72 16.47
N TYR A 248 -10.80 -8.51 16.48
CA TYR A 248 -10.20 -7.35 17.11
C TYR A 248 -11.17 -6.69 18.09
N ASP A 249 -10.60 -5.90 18.99
CA ASP A 249 -11.32 -5.11 19.97
C ASP A 249 -11.50 -3.68 19.41
N PRO A 250 -12.73 -3.28 19.05
CA PRO A 250 -12.98 -1.95 18.51
C PRO A 250 -12.67 -0.83 19.50
N GLU A 251 -12.65 -1.10 20.81
CA GLU A 251 -12.30 -0.08 21.83
C GLU A 251 -10.82 0.31 21.78
N LYS A 252 -9.98 -0.49 21.11
CA LYS A 252 -8.55 -0.21 20.91
C LYS A 252 -8.25 0.63 19.67
N LEU A 253 -9.27 0.99 18.88
CA LEU A 253 -9.12 1.78 17.66
C LEU A 253 -9.56 3.22 17.91
N ALA A 254 -8.73 4.19 17.52
CA ALA A 254 -9.15 5.58 17.48
C ALA A 254 -10.03 5.87 16.24
N PRO A 255 -10.84 6.94 16.25
CA PRO A 255 -11.63 7.32 15.09
C PRO A 255 -10.78 7.48 13.82
N GLY A 256 -11.16 6.77 12.75
CA GLY A 256 -10.46 6.80 11.46
C GLY A 256 -9.29 5.81 11.34
N GLU A 257 -8.99 5.04 12.39
CA GLU A 257 -8.00 3.96 12.32
C GLU A 257 -8.62 2.66 11.78
N ALA A 258 -7.86 1.93 10.97
CA ALA A 258 -8.26 0.65 10.42
C ALA A 258 -7.40 -0.50 10.99
N PRO A 259 -8.02 -1.59 11.48
CA PRO A 259 -7.29 -2.76 11.94
C PRO A 259 -6.75 -3.56 10.75
N VAL A 260 -5.55 -4.12 10.91
CA VAL A 260 -4.85 -4.94 9.93
C VAL A 260 -4.30 -6.20 10.60
N ILE A 261 -4.19 -7.29 9.86
CA ILE A 261 -3.45 -8.46 10.33
C ILE A 261 -1.96 -8.27 10.01
N CYS A 262 -1.13 -8.43 11.03
CA CYS A 262 0.30 -8.50 10.91
C CYS A 262 0.78 -9.95 11.11
N VAL A 263 1.87 -10.30 10.42
CA VAL A 263 2.57 -11.58 10.58
C VAL A 263 3.89 -11.36 11.30
N TYR A 264 4.25 -12.26 12.21
CA TYR A 264 5.54 -12.21 12.90
C TYR A 264 6.61 -12.94 12.08
N ASP A 265 7.70 -12.23 11.79
CA ASP A 265 8.90 -12.80 11.20
C ASP A 265 9.91 -13.16 12.31
N PRO A 266 10.15 -14.46 12.57
CA PRO A 266 11.07 -14.90 13.61
C PRO A 266 12.55 -14.59 13.31
N ALA A 267 12.92 -14.39 12.03
CA ALA A 267 14.29 -14.08 11.64
C ALA A 267 14.66 -12.64 12.00
N THR A 268 13.76 -11.70 11.70
CA THR A 268 13.95 -10.27 11.98
C THR A 268 13.39 -9.85 13.34
N LYS A 269 12.63 -10.72 14.01
CA LYS A 269 11.89 -10.45 15.26
C LYS A 269 10.97 -9.22 15.11
N SER A 270 10.31 -9.12 13.97
CA SER A 270 9.50 -7.96 13.61
C SER A 270 8.13 -8.36 13.06
N TRP A 271 7.20 -7.40 13.10
CA TRP A 271 5.84 -7.57 12.58
C TRP A 271 5.71 -6.93 11.20
N VAL A 272 5.24 -7.71 10.24
CA VAL A 272 5.01 -7.28 8.85
C VAL A 272 3.51 -7.13 8.64
N ASN A 273 3.08 -5.96 8.18
CA ASN A 273 1.68 -5.68 7.88
C ASN A 273 1.25 -6.43 6.61
N LEU A 274 0.25 -7.32 6.73
CA LEU A 274 -0.37 -8.03 5.60
C LEU A 274 -1.67 -7.37 5.14
N GLY A 275 -2.11 -6.31 5.81
CA GLY A 275 -3.41 -5.68 5.59
C GLY A 275 -4.53 -6.60 6.05
N GLY A 276 -5.57 -6.70 5.25
CA GLY A 276 -6.69 -7.59 5.50
C GLY A 276 -8.03 -6.93 5.28
N VAL A 277 -9.04 -7.76 5.09
CA VAL A 277 -10.41 -7.34 4.85
C VAL A 277 -11.11 -7.20 6.20
N VAL A 278 -11.46 -5.98 6.57
CA VAL A 278 -12.14 -5.68 7.84
C VAL A 278 -13.63 -5.92 7.69
N ASN A 279 -14.21 -6.69 8.60
CA ASN A 279 -15.64 -6.77 8.83
C ASN A 279 -15.95 -6.05 10.15
N GLU A 280 -16.38 -4.80 10.03
CA GLU A 280 -16.66 -3.92 11.17
C GLU A 280 -17.81 -4.43 12.03
N ALA A 281 -18.85 -5.05 11.43
CA ALA A 281 -20.00 -5.57 12.15
C ALA A 281 -19.64 -6.80 13.00
N ALA A 282 -18.72 -7.63 12.51
CA ALA A 282 -18.25 -8.82 13.23
C ALA A 282 -16.98 -8.57 14.08
N HIS A 283 -16.42 -7.36 14.01
CA HIS A 283 -15.10 -7.00 14.55
C HIS A 283 -14.02 -8.04 14.21
N THR A 284 -13.91 -8.38 12.93
CA THR A 284 -12.91 -9.32 12.42
C THR A 284 -12.11 -8.74 11.27
N VAL A 285 -10.88 -9.21 11.09
CA VAL A 285 -10.05 -8.97 9.91
C VAL A 285 -9.73 -10.31 9.27
N MET A 286 -9.79 -10.40 7.95
CA MET A 286 -9.50 -11.61 7.18
C MET A 286 -8.32 -11.42 6.24
N ILE A 287 -7.40 -12.38 6.22
CA ILE A 287 -6.31 -12.48 5.24
C ILE A 287 -6.27 -13.87 4.62
N GLN A 288 -5.66 -13.97 3.45
CA GLN A 288 -5.33 -15.23 2.82
C GLN A 288 -3.85 -15.54 3.00
N VAL A 289 -3.54 -16.76 3.44
CA VAL A 289 -2.16 -17.21 3.68
C VAL A 289 -1.90 -18.56 3.04
N THR A 290 -0.64 -18.85 2.78
CA THR A 290 -0.17 -20.12 2.20
C THR A 290 0.76 -20.88 3.14
N HIS A 291 1.05 -20.33 4.31
CA HIS A 291 1.89 -20.92 5.34
C HIS A 291 1.35 -20.54 6.71
N PHE A 292 1.82 -21.25 7.74
CA PHE A 292 1.47 -21.00 9.12
C PHE A 292 2.63 -20.43 9.91
N THR A 293 2.30 -19.51 10.82
CA THR A 293 3.19 -18.84 11.77
C THR A 293 2.28 -18.08 12.77
N LYS A 294 2.82 -17.06 13.44
CA LYS A 294 2.09 -16.17 14.35
C LYS A 294 1.47 -14.99 13.61
N TYR A 295 0.19 -14.74 13.89
CA TYR A 295 -0.59 -13.63 13.35
C TYR A 295 -1.29 -12.88 14.48
N ALA A 296 -1.51 -11.59 14.28
CA ALA A 296 -2.28 -10.76 15.21
C ALA A 296 -2.98 -9.62 14.48
N VAL A 297 -4.13 -9.18 15.01
CA VAL A 297 -4.74 -7.93 14.55
C VAL A 297 -4.07 -6.76 15.27
N MET A 298 -3.62 -5.80 14.49
CA MET A 298 -2.95 -4.59 14.95
C MET A 298 -3.58 -3.37 14.30
N VAL A 299 -3.38 -2.22 14.90
CA VAL A 299 -3.74 -0.93 14.33
C VAL A 299 -2.48 -0.11 14.15
N LYS A 300 -2.29 0.45 12.95
CA LYS A 300 -1.28 1.48 12.77
C LYS A 300 -1.90 2.77 13.30
N PRO A 301 -1.37 3.35 14.40
CA PRO A 301 -1.96 4.56 14.93
C PRO A 301 -2.02 5.63 13.84
N ALA A 302 -3.15 6.32 13.73
CA ALA A 302 -3.31 7.44 12.82
C ALA A 302 -2.19 8.43 13.13
N GLN A 303 -1.26 8.59 12.19
CA GLN A 303 -0.22 9.58 12.32
C GLN A 303 -0.92 10.94 12.39
N GLU A 304 -0.72 11.69 13.48
CA GLU A 304 -1.15 13.08 13.52
C GLU A 304 -0.58 13.77 12.29
N ILE A 305 -1.45 14.22 11.38
CA ILE A 305 -1.03 15.00 10.22
C ILE A 305 -0.60 16.36 10.79
N LEU A 306 0.70 16.47 11.09
CA LEU A 306 1.32 17.71 11.52
C LEU A 306 1.29 18.70 10.35
N ASN A 307 0.31 19.59 10.37
CA ASN A 307 0.16 20.66 9.39
C ASN A 307 1.03 21.86 9.79
N PHE A 308 2.10 22.09 9.03
CA PHE A 308 2.93 23.29 9.15
C PHE A 308 2.34 24.44 8.32
N LYS A 309 2.45 25.66 8.84
CA LYS A 309 1.88 26.87 8.19
C LYS A 309 2.47 27.16 6.81
N ASP A 310 3.69 26.70 6.56
CA ASP A 310 4.50 26.98 5.37
C ASP A 310 4.70 25.74 4.47
N VAL A 311 3.94 24.66 4.71
CA VAL A 311 3.94 23.46 3.87
C VAL A 311 2.50 23.16 3.44
N ALA A 312 2.08 23.73 2.31
CA ALA A 312 0.77 23.46 1.74
C ALA A 312 0.65 22.00 1.27
N PRO A 313 -0.55 21.39 1.25
CA PRO A 313 -0.78 20.04 0.70
C PRO A 313 -0.28 19.83 -0.72
N SER A 314 -0.22 20.88 -1.54
CA SER A 314 0.31 20.87 -2.90
C SER A 314 1.84 20.97 -3.00
N HIS A 315 2.54 21.14 -1.87
CA HIS A 315 4.01 21.18 -1.86
C HIS A 315 4.56 19.81 -2.26
N TRP A 316 5.53 19.77 -3.18
CA TRP A 316 6.10 18.54 -3.75
C TRP A 316 6.67 17.54 -2.71
N ALA A 317 7.03 18.02 -1.52
CA ALA A 317 7.51 17.20 -0.40
C ALA A 317 6.50 17.05 0.75
N TYR A 318 5.23 17.44 0.57
CA TYR A 318 4.23 17.47 1.64
C TYR A 318 4.09 16.11 2.34
N LYS A 319 3.97 15.02 1.55
CA LYS A 319 3.82 13.66 2.07
C LYS A 319 5.02 13.22 2.92
N GLU A 320 6.24 13.43 2.44
CA GLU A 320 7.45 12.98 3.14
C GLU A 320 7.72 13.85 4.37
N ILE A 321 7.48 15.16 4.29
CA ILE A 321 7.60 16.09 5.42
C ILE A 321 6.62 15.71 6.53
N THR A 322 5.35 15.46 6.19
CA THR A 322 4.32 15.13 7.17
C THR A 322 4.55 13.75 7.79
N ASP A 323 4.97 12.72 7.04
CA ASP A 323 5.35 11.42 7.61
C ASP A 323 6.56 11.53 8.55
N PHE A 324 7.61 12.24 8.16
CA PHE A 324 8.79 12.40 9.01
C PHE A 324 8.47 13.20 10.28
N ALA A 325 7.62 14.22 10.17
CA ALA A 325 7.22 15.04 11.31
C ALA A 325 6.28 14.29 12.27
N SER A 326 5.28 13.57 11.75
CA SER A 326 4.34 12.79 12.56
C SER A 326 5.04 11.67 13.34
N ARG A 327 6.09 11.09 12.77
CA ARG A 327 6.97 10.10 13.42
C ARG A 327 8.04 10.74 14.31
N LYS A 328 8.06 12.07 14.42
CA LYS A 328 9.04 12.86 15.19
C LYS A 328 10.49 12.62 14.76
N PHE A 329 10.70 12.19 13.53
CA PHE A 329 12.04 11.98 12.97
C PHE A 329 12.72 13.32 12.71
N ILE A 330 11.95 14.26 12.19
CA ILE A 330 12.32 15.66 12.07
C ILE A 330 11.30 16.50 12.84
N LEU A 331 11.76 17.60 13.43
CA LEU A 331 10.91 18.53 14.15
C LEU A 331 10.76 19.82 13.34
N GLY A 332 9.58 20.43 13.40
CA GLY A 332 9.38 21.82 12.99
C GLY A 332 9.87 22.80 14.05
N TYR A 333 9.66 24.08 13.79
CA TYR A 333 10.01 25.17 14.69
C TYR A 333 8.85 25.54 15.60
N ALA A 334 9.15 26.25 16.69
CA ALA A 334 8.18 26.61 17.73
C ALA A 334 7.01 27.48 17.23
N ASP A 335 7.16 28.15 16.08
CA ASP A 335 6.15 28.99 15.44
C ASP A 335 5.18 28.21 14.52
N ASN A 336 5.29 26.88 14.50
CA ASN A 336 4.57 25.94 13.64
C ASN A 336 4.95 26.02 12.16
N THR A 337 6.22 26.32 11.87
CA THR A 337 6.81 26.22 10.52
C THR A 337 7.73 25.01 10.38
N PHE A 338 7.92 24.54 9.15
CA PHE A 338 8.91 23.50 8.82
C PHE A 338 10.15 24.08 8.12
N LEU A 339 10.01 25.22 7.44
CA LEU A 339 10.98 25.89 6.59
C LEU A 339 11.54 24.96 5.48
N PRO A 340 10.68 24.43 4.57
CA PRO A 340 11.08 23.42 3.59
C PRO A 340 12.18 23.88 2.64
N GLY A 341 12.25 25.18 2.35
CA GLY A 341 13.28 25.80 1.50
C GLY A 341 14.58 26.17 2.21
N ASN A 342 14.64 26.12 3.55
CA ASN A 342 15.87 26.40 4.27
C ASN A 342 16.84 25.22 4.16
N ASN A 343 18.13 25.53 4.09
CA ASN A 343 19.16 24.50 4.13
C ASN A 343 19.20 23.83 5.51
N ILE A 344 19.45 22.52 5.53
CA ILE A 344 19.59 21.75 6.76
C ILE A 344 21.06 21.69 7.19
N SER A 345 21.31 21.92 8.48
CA SER A 345 22.63 21.79 9.07
C SER A 345 23.06 20.34 9.25
N ARG A 346 24.37 20.09 9.35
CA ARG A 346 24.92 18.77 9.64
C ARG A 346 24.45 18.22 11.00
N ALA A 347 24.29 19.08 12.01
CA ALA A 347 23.76 18.71 13.32
C ALA A 347 22.27 18.32 13.27
N GLU A 348 21.45 19.08 12.53
CA GLU A 348 20.04 18.72 12.33
C GLU A 348 19.91 17.40 11.60
N PHE A 349 20.67 17.19 10.52
CA PHE A 349 20.61 15.92 9.80
C PHE A 349 21.07 14.74 10.67
N ALA A 350 22.12 14.91 11.48
CA ALA A 350 22.54 13.89 12.45
C ALA A 350 21.41 13.51 13.43
N ALA A 351 20.68 14.50 13.94
CA ALA A 351 19.55 14.25 14.83
C ALA A 351 18.39 13.54 14.11
N VAL A 352 18.14 13.87 12.84
CA VAL A 352 17.15 13.16 12.02
C VAL A 352 17.53 11.69 11.85
N LEU A 353 18.80 11.38 11.58
CA LEU A 353 19.31 10.00 11.47
C LEU A 353 19.11 9.21 12.76
N VAL A 354 19.47 9.80 13.92
CA VAL A 354 19.34 9.12 15.22
C VAL A 354 17.90 8.77 15.51
N ARG A 355 16.96 9.69 15.30
CA ARG A 355 15.53 9.45 15.55
C ARG A 355 14.93 8.47 14.54
N ALA A 356 15.22 8.66 13.25
CA ALA A 356 14.59 7.87 12.19
C ALA A 356 15.06 6.41 12.15
N LEU A 357 16.31 6.15 12.56
CA LEU A 357 16.88 4.81 12.64
C LEU A 357 16.81 4.21 14.05
N ASP A 358 16.12 4.89 14.98
CA ASP A 358 16.00 4.51 16.39
C ASP A 358 17.35 4.12 17.04
N LEU A 359 18.36 4.95 16.80
CA LEU A 359 19.72 4.69 17.31
C LEU A 359 19.79 5.03 18.80
N LYS A 360 20.26 4.07 19.60
CA LYS A 360 20.55 4.31 21.01
C LYS A 360 21.62 5.40 21.15
N GLU A 361 21.22 6.53 21.70
CA GLU A 361 22.11 7.68 21.87
C GLU A 361 23.33 7.36 22.73
N VAL A 362 24.51 7.71 22.22
CA VAL A 362 25.76 7.72 22.96
C VAL A 362 25.82 9.01 23.77
N LYS A 363 25.59 8.90 25.08
CA LYS A 363 25.79 10.01 26.01
C LYS A 363 27.27 10.07 26.38
N SER A 364 27.98 11.02 25.78
CA SER A 364 29.38 11.29 26.13
C SER A 364 29.50 12.59 26.93
N ALA A 365 30.26 12.53 28.02
CA ALA A 365 30.59 13.72 28.82
C ALA A 365 31.59 14.65 28.10
N ALA A 366 32.30 14.15 27.08
CA ALA A 366 33.24 14.91 26.26
C ALA A 366 32.85 14.81 24.78
N ALA A 367 32.97 15.91 24.04
CA ALA A 367 32.78 15.90 22.60
C ALA A 367 34.04 15.42 21.89
N SER A 368 33.87 14.59 20.85
CA SER A 368 34.97 14.05 20.04
C SER A 368 35.54 15.07 19.04
N PHE A 369 34.83 16.17 18.80
CA PHE A 369 35.21 17.21 17.84
C PHE A 369 35.43 18.55 18.53
N LYS A 370 36.45 19.30 18.08
CA LYS A 370 36.88 20.57 18.70
C LYS A 370 35.85 21.69 18.65
N ASP A 371 34.90 21.60 17.72
CA ASP A 371 33.86 22.60 17.45
C ASP A 371 32.46 22.14 17.89
N VAL A 372 32.39 21.05 18.66
CA VAL A 372 31.16 20.55 19.29
C VAL A 372 31.27 20.79 20.79
N ASN A 373 30.33 21.55 21.35
CA ASN A 373 30.24 21.72 22.81
C ASN A 373 29.46 20.55 23.42
N ALA A 374 30.00 19.93 24.48
CA ALA A 374 29.40 18.75 25.11
C ALA A 374 27.97 18.99 25.64
N GLY A 375 27.64 20.23 26.01
CA GLY A 375 26.30 20.64 26.47
C GLY A 375 25.34 21.04 25.35
N SER A 376 25.76 21.03 24.09
CA SER A 376 24.86 21.33 22.97
C SER A 376 23.87 20.18 22.71
N TRP A 377 22.65 20.54 22.32
CA TRP A 377 21.56 19.59 22.05
C TRP A 377 21.90 18.52 21.01
N TYR A 378 22.82 18.82 20.10
CA TYR A 378 23.25 17.91 19.04
C TYR A 378 24.43 17.01 19.42
N ASN A 379 25.07 17.20 20.58
CA ASN A 379 26.30 16.47 20.94
C ASN A 379 26.08 14.96 20.91
N SER A 380 25.07 14.46 21.64
CA SER A 380 24.76 13.02 21.66
C SER A 380 24.41 12.49 20.27
N CYS A 381 23.69 13.26 19.46
CA CYS A 381 23.34 12.86 18.10
C CYS A 381 24.58 12.69 17.22
N ILE A 382 25.51 13.66 17.26
CA ILE A 382 26.77 13.64 16.51
C ILE A 382 27.63 12.46 16.94
N GLU A 383 27.83 12.26 18.24
CA GLU A 383 28.61 11.13 18.77
C GLU A 383 28.00 9.80 18.32
N THR A 384 26.67 9.69 18.35
CA THR A 384 25.95 8.47 17.93
C THR A 384 26.19 8.16 16.46
N VAL A 385 25.94 9.10 15.55
CA VAL A 385 26.11 8.86 14.10
C VAL A 385 27.56 8.62 13.71
N CYS A 386 28.52 9.23 14.43
CA CYS A 386 29.94 9.00 14.19
C CYS A 386 30.39 7.64 14.71
N SER A 387 29.92 7.21 15.90
CA SER A 387 30.22 5.87 16.44
C SER A 387 29.71 4.73 15.55
N LYS A 388 28.62 4.99 14.80
CA LYS A 388 28.04 4.07 13.82
C LYS A 388 28.64 4.22 12.42
N ASN A 389 29.66 5.05 12.24
CA ASN A 389 30.30 5.37 10.96
C ASN A 389 29.34 5.92 9.88
N LEU A 390 28.18 6.46 10.27
CA LEU A 390 27.20 7.02 9.31
C LEU A 390 27.68 8.39 8.81
N MET A 391 28.08 9.26 9.74
CA MET A 391 28.69 10.55 9.45
C MET A 391 30.14 10.58 9.92
N LYS A 392 30.95 11.45 9.30
CA LYS A 392 32.36 11.66 9.67
C LYS A 392 32.62 13.16 9.84
N GLY A 393 33.53 13.50 10.76
CA GLY A 393 34.12 14.83 10.82
C GLY A 393 35.13 15.05 9.70
N TYR A 394 35.68 16.26 9.66
CA TYR A 394 36.71 16.67 8.72
C TYR A 394 38.11 16.36 9.27
N GLY A 395 39.10 16.28 8.39
CA GLY A 395 40.48 15.93 8.74
C GLY A 395 41.17 16.92 9.69
N ASP A 396 40.59 18.10 9.90
CA ASP A 396 41.09 19.10 10.84
C ASP A 396 40.55 18.91 12.28
N GLY A 397 39.81 17.83 12.55
CA GLY A 397 39.22 17.54 13.85
C GLY A 397 37.90 18.28 14.13
N SER A 398 37.31 18.94 13.12
CA SER A 398 35.98 19.58 13.23
C SER A 398 34.85 18.65 12.74
N PHE A 399 33.64 18.85 13.26
CA PHE A 399 32.42 18.27 12.69
C PHE A 399 31.62 19.26 11.85
N LYS A 400 31.75 20.56 12.14
CA LYS A 400 31.00 21.68 11.58
C LYS A 400 29.48 21.53 11.77
N PRO A 401 28.99 21.48 13.03
CA PRO A 401 27.60 21.16 13.33
C PRO A 401 26.59 22.13 12.71
N ASN A 402 26.93 23.42 12.67
CA ASN A 402 26.05 24.47 12.16
C ASN A 402 26.21 24.73 10.65
N GLU A 403 27.17 24.07 9.99
CA GLU A 403 27.32 24.19 8.54
C GLU A 403 26.25 23.37 7.83
N ASN A 404 25.75 23.93 6.72
CA ASN A 404 24.75 23.24 5.90
C ASN A 404 25.38 22.03 5.20
N ILE A 405 24.68 20.90 5.26
CA ILE A 405 25.13 19.65 4.63
C ILE A 405 24.99 19.74 3.11
N THR A 406 25.94 19.17 2.40
CA THR A 406 25.93 19.11 0.93
C THR A 406 25.23 17.85 0.42
N ARG A 407 24.75 17.89 -0.83
CA ARG A 407 24.12 16.73 -1.48
C ARG A 407 25.03 15.51 -1.54
N GLN A 408 26.32 15.69 -1.83
CA GLN A 408 27.28 14.58 -1.85
C GLN A 408 27.53 13.98 -0.44
N GLU A 409 27.44 14.79 0.61
CA GLU A 409 27.54 14.30 2.00
C GLU A 409 26.30 13.49 2.39
N ILE A 410 25.10 13.94 2.01
CA ILE A 410 23.87 13.13 2.20
C ILE A 410 24.00 11.82 1.44
N ALA A 411 24.43 11.83 0.18
CA ALA A 411 24.63 10.61 -0.62
C ALA A 411 25.53 9.60 0.11
N ALA A 412 26.67 10.08 0.62
CA ALA A 412 27.61 9.28 1.38
C ALA A 412 27.01 8.68 2.66
N VAL A 413 26.16 9.43 3.37
CA VAL A 413 25.47 8.92 4.56
C VAL A 413 24.48 7.82 4.17
N LEU A 414 23.64 8.06 3.17
CA LEU A 414 22.58 7.11 2.77
C LEU A 414 23.15 5.78 2.29
N VAL A 415 24.23 5.81 1.51
CA VAL A 415 24.91 4.57 1.06
C VAL A 415 25.53 3.80 2.22
N ARG A 416 26.10 4.50 3.21
CA ARG A 416 26.62 3.84 4.43
C ARG A 416 25.52 3.17 5.25
N ILE A 417 24.32 3.77 5.29
CA ILE A 417 23.16 3.14 5.96
C ILE A 417 22.77 1.85 5.24
N LEU A 418 22.79 1.83 3.91
CA LEU A 418 22.52 0.62 3.12
C LEU A 418 23.62 -0.45 3.23
N GLY A 419 24.79 -0.12 3.82
CA GLY A 419 25.92 -1.04 3.92
C GLY A 419 26.49 -1.46 2.55
N LYS A 420 26.26 -0.69 1.49
CA LYS A 420 26.75 -0.99 0.14
C LYS A 420 28.16 -0.47 -0.06
N ASP A 421 29.03 -1.34 -0.59
CA ASP A 421 30.45 -1.08 -0.86
C ASP A 421 30.86 -1.43 -2.30
N ALA A 422 29.91 -1.75 -3.17
CA ALA A 422 30.15 -2.06 -4.57
C ALA A 422 30.79 -0.87 -5.33
N GLU A 423 31.46 -1.18 -6.44
CA GLU A 423 31.88 -0.14 -7.39
C GLU A 423 30.64 0.44 -8.09
N GLY A 424 30.51 1.76 -8.03
CA GLY A 424 29.44 2.49 -8.69
C GLY A 424 29.72 2.64 -10.19
N GLU A 425 28.64 2.81 -10.95
CA GLU A 425 28.69 3.11 -12.38
C GLU A 425 29.20 4.53 -12.68
N GLU A 426 29.57 4.79 -13.93
CA GLU A 426 29.99 6.12 -14.36
C GLU A 426 28.81 7.11 -14.29
N LEU A 427 29.01 8.26 -13.64
CA LEU A 427 27.98 9.29 -13.52
C LEU A 427 27.73 9.97 -14.89
N ALA A 428 26.45 10.16 -15.22
CA ALA A 428 26.00 10.81 -16.46
C ALA A 428 25.64 12.31 -16.29
N PHE A 429 26.09 12.96 -15.20
CA PHE A 429 25.79 14.37 -14.93
C PHE A 429 26.82 15.32 -15.53
N ALA A 430 26.37 16.49 -15.96
CA ALA A 430 27.20 17.53 -16.57
C ALA A 430 28.29 18.07 -15.61
N ASP A 431 28.01 18.08 -14.31
CA ASP A 431 28.86 18.61 -13.25
C ASP A 431 29.58 17.52 -12.44
N LYS A 432 29.66 16.28 -12.96
CA LYS A 432 30.30 15.14 -12.27
C LYS A 432 31.75 15.40 -11.84
N ALA A 433 32.46 16.29 -12.54
CA ALA A 433 33.82 16.69 -12.19
C ALA A 433 33.90 17.48 -10.86
N LEU A 434 32.78 18.05 -10.39
CA LEU A 434 32.71 18.78 -9.11
C LEU A 434 32.50 17.85 -7.90
N VAL A 435 32.23 16.56 -8.14
CA VAL A 435 32.11 15.55 -7.07
C VAL A 435 33.50 15.32 -6.49
N SER A 436 33.62 15.48 -5.18
CA SER A 436 34.89 15.24 -4.49
C SER A 436 35.32 13.78 -4.62
N ASP A 437 36.63 13.51 -4.74
CA ASP A 437 37.15 12.15 -4.98
C ASP A 437 36.64 11.12 -3.97
N TRP A 438 36.60 11.49 -2.69
CA TRP A 438 36.10 10.62 -1.62
C TRP A 438 34.59 10.27 -1.75
N ALA A 439 33.83 11.09 -2.48
CA ALA A 439 32.40 10.96 -2.64
C ALA A 439 31.99 10.30 -3.97
N LYS A 440 32.90 10.20 -4.96
CA LYS A 440 32.57 9.71 -6.32
C LYS A 440 31.84 8.37 -6.32
N ASN A 441 32.41 7.36 -5.67
CA ASN A 441 31.81 6.03 -5.60
C ASN A 441 30.44 6.07 -4.88
N LEU A 442 30.37 6.79 -3.76
CA LEU A 442 29.16 6.88 -2.94
C LEU A 442 28.03 7.62 -3.67
N VAL A 443 28.34 8.70 -4.40
CA VAL A 443 27.37 9.43 -5.21
C VAL A 443 26.85 8.54 -6.33
N SER A 444 27.73 7.79 -7.00
CA SER A 444 27.32 6.85 -8.03
C SER A 444 26.35 5.79 -7.50
N ILE A 445 26.68 5.12 -6.39
CA ILE A 445 25.78 4.15 -5.76
C ILE A 445 24.46 4.82 -5.38
N ALA A 446 24.48 6.01 -4.75
CA ALA A 446 23.24 6.68 -4.34
C ALA A 446 22.30 6.99 -5.53
N VAL A 447 22.86 7.29 -6.69
CA VAL A 447 22.11 7.57 -7.92
C VAL A 447 21.58 6.28 -8.53
N ALA A 448 22.41 5.24 -8.65
CA ALA A 448 22.00 3.92 -9.16
C ALA A 448 20.91 3.29 -8.28
N GLU A 449 20.97 3.52 -6.97
CA GLU A 449 19.97 3.06 -6.02
C GLU A 449 18.67 3.90 -6.06
N GLY A 450 18.63 5.00 -6.80
CA GLY A 450 17.47 5.90 -6.89
C GLY A 450 17.24 6.75 -5.63
N LEU A 451 18.22 6.83 -4.73
CA LEU A 451 18.12 7.61 -3.49
C LEU A 451 18.14 9.11 -3.78
N ILE A 452 18.96 9.51 -4.73
CA ILE A 452 19.14 10.90 -5.14
C ILE A 452 19.03 10.99 -6.67
N GLN A 453 18.20 11.92 -7.13
CA GLN A 453 18.05 12.23 -8.55
C GLN A 453 18.76 13.57 -8.86
N GLY A 454 19.23 13.71 -10.09
CA GLY A 454 19.76 14.98 -10.60
C GLY A 454 18.67 16.03 -10.77
N TYR A 455 19.10 17.25 -11.05
CA TYR A 455 18.24 18.38 -11.38
C TYR A 455 17.83 18.34 -12.86
N PRO A 456 16.75 19.05 -13.25
CA PRO A 456 16.27 19.09 -14.65
C PRO A 456 17.31 19.61 -15.66
N ASP A 457 18.33 20.34 -15.20
CA ASP A 457 19.44 20.84 -16.01
C ASP A 457 20.58 19.82 -16.23
N ASN A 458 20.33 18.55 -15.90
CA ASN A 458 21.30 17.44 -15.97
C ASN A 458 22.52 17.61 -15.03
N THR A 459 22.36 18.34 -13.93
CA THR A 459 23.38 18.45 -12.87
C THR A 459 23.04 17.62 -11.64
N PHE A 460 24.06 17.17 -10.90
CA PHE A 460 23.89 16.56 -9.58
C PHE A 460 23.91 17.60 -8.46
N GLY A 461 24.71 18.67 -8.61
CA GLY A 461 24.95 19.70 -7.61
C GLY A 461 25.69 19.19 -6.38
N PRO A 462 26.87 18.54 -6.48
CA PRO A 462 27.49 17.81 -5.38
C PRO A 462 27.78 18.67 -4.14
N GLN A 463 28.21 19.91 -4.35
CA GLN A 463 28.56 20.85 -3.30
C GLN A 463 27.39 21.77 -2.90
N LYS A 464 26.25 21.66 -3.59
CA LYS A 464 25.05 22.44 -3.28
C LYS A 464 24.54 22.03 -1.90
N LYS A 465 24.18 23.03 -1.09
CA LYS A 465 23.56 22.81 0.22
C LYS A 465 22.14 22.27 0.02
N SER A 466 21.79 21.23 0.78
CA SER A 466 20.49 20.60 0.67
C SER A 466 19.45 21.31 1.53
N THR A 467 18.27 21.53 0.96
CA THR A 467 17.14 22.02 1.74
C THR A 467 16.62 20.95 2.70
N ARG A 468 15.89 21.36 3.74
CA ARG A 468 15.21 20.45 4.66
C ARG A 468 14.26 19.50 3.93
N ALA A 469 13.51 20.01 2.95
CA ALA A 469 12.64 19.17 2.12
C ALA A 469 13.43 18.16 1.27
N GLU A 470 14.50 18.60 0.61
CA GLU A 470 15.35 17.71 -0.19
C GLU A 470 15.96 16.58 0.66
N ALA A 471 16.50 16.92 1.84
CA ALA A 471 17.11 15.95 2.74
C ALA A 471 16.10 14.89 3.25
N VAL A 472 14.87 15.32 3.58
CA VAL A 472 13.78 14.41 3.98
C VAL A 472 13.39 13.48 2.84
N ILE A 473 13.23 13.97 1.61
CA ILE A 473 12.90 13.11 0.46
C ILE A 473 13.99 12.06 0.22
N MET A 474 15.26 12.47 0.20
CA MET A 474 16.37 11.54 -0.05
C MET A 474 16.44 10.46 1.03
N PHE A 475 16.24 10.84 2.30
CA PHE A 475 16.25 9.88 3.39
C PHE A 475 15.00 8.98 3.38
N SER A 476 13.83 9.51 3.03
CA SER A 476 12.60 8.73 2.87
C SER A 476 12.78 7.61 1.84
N ARG A 477 13.33 7.93 0.66
CA ARG A 477 13.64 6.94 -0.39
C ARG A 477 14.57 5.84 0.12
N MET A 478 15.57 6.19 0.93
CA MET A 478 16.46 5.20 1.54
C MET A 478 15.70 4.31 2.52
N LEU A 479 14.86 4.87 3.40
CA LEU A 479 14.05 4.08 4.34
C LEU A 479 13.07 3.14 3.62
N GLU A 480 12.48 3.56 2.51
CA GLU A 480 11.63 2.71 1.68
C GLU A 480 12.43 1.55 1.05
N LYS A 481 13.66 1.83 0.63
CA LYS A 481 14.52 0.82 0.03
C LYS A 481 15.03 -0.21 1.03
N ASN A 482 15.34 0.20 2.26
CA ASN A 482 15.84 -0.66 3.33
C ASN A 482 14.75 -1.59 3.94
N LYS A 483 13.48 -1.46 3.51
CA LYS A 483 12.38 -2.35 3.90
C LYS A 483 12.23 -3.57 2.98
N LYS A 484 12.89 -3.55 1.82
CA LYS A 484 12.95 -4.67 0.87
C LYS A 484 14.23 -5.45 1.10
#